data_AF-A0A941SRE1-F1
#
_entry.id   AF-A0A941SRE1-F1
#
_cell.length_a   1.000
_cell.length_b   1.000
_cell.length_c   1.000
_cell.angle_alpha   90.00
_cell.angle_beta   90.00
_cell.angle_gamma   90.00
#
_symmetry.space_group_name_H-M   'P 1'
#
loop_
_entity.id
_entity.type
_entity.pdbx_description
1 polymer ?
#
loop_
_entity_poly.entity_id
_entity_poly.type
_entity_poly.pdbx_seq_one_letter_code
_entity_poly.pdbx_strand_id
1 'polypeptide(L)'
;MSDPGLFDGPAPRLRAAPAAAPFLELLAGAMVDALNREDDPFALSDALVLLPNRRAARGLVDAFAKRLGGAALLPTIRPLGDPYADDDPDVWGAETLETPPQIPRMRRRMELASLIRKRDQAQNGVEDPARALALADELANLLDSAATVERVAWEKLKTLVEDIDLARHWEGGARFLEIIAAYWPQHLKEEGLSDFAAYGAELRKALTARWRASPPARPIVIAGSTGSIATTRDLMRVVAGLPRGVVVLPGLDVELDDASWDMIGDQHPQHALRETLRALDVDRRAIARLGTETPLGRARRVLMREALA
;
A
#
# COMPACT_ATOMS: atom_id res chain seq x y z
N MET A 1 -30.99 -7.90 10.75
CA MET A 1 -30.54 -6.54 10.42
C MET A 1 -29.84 -6.63 9.07
N SER A 2 -30.18 -5.77 8.11
CA SER A 2 -29.43 -5.65 6.86
C SER A 2 -27.99 -5.22 7.15
N ASP A 3 -27.04 -5.75 6.39
CA ASP A 3 -25.64 -5.30 6.47
C ASP A 3 -25.59 -3.79 6.12
N PRO A 4 -24.78 -2.98 6.82
CA PRO A 4 -24.71 -1.55 6.55
C PRO A 4 -24.18 -1.29 5.13
N GLY A 5 -24.75 -0.30 4.44
CA GLY A 5 -24.32 0.14 3.12
C GLY A 5 -22.87 0.62 3.12
N LEU A 6 -22.29 0.78 1.93
CA LEU A 6 -20.86 1.05 1.76
C LEU A 6 -20.37 2.29 2.54
N PHE A 7 -21.18 3.36 2.57
CA PHE A 7 -20.84 4.63 3.24
C PHE A 7 -21.59 4.85 4.57
N ASP A 8 -22.31 3.84 5.08
CA ASP A 8 -23.13 3.98 6.28
C ASP A 8 -22.31 4.03 7.58
N GLY A 9 -22.90 4.59 8.63
CA GLY A 9 -22.30 4.62 9.97
C GLY A 9 -21.27 5.72 10.19
N PRO A 10 -20.83 5.90 11.46
CA PRO A 10 -19.88 6.94 11.82
C PRO A 10 -18.48 6.65 11.28
N ALA A 11 -17.66 7.70 11.17
CA ALA A 11 -16.22 7.55 10.97
C ALA A 11 -15.54 6.97 12.24
N PRO A 12 -14.42 6.22 12.12
CA PRO A 12 -13.78 5.80 10.88
C PRO A 12 -14.55 4.68 10.15
N ARG A 13 -14.81 4.89 8.85
CA ARG A 13 -15.57 3.95 8.02
C ARG A 13 -14.67 2.89 7.40
N LEU A 14 -14.74 1.69 7.97
CA LEU A 14 -14.07 0.48 7.50
C LEU A 14 -15.10 -0.59 7.13
N ARG A 15 -14.79 -1.39 6.12
CA ARG A 15 -15.56 -2.59 5.74
C ARG A 15 -14.63 -3.76 5.51
N ALA A 16 -15.06 -4.96 5.90
CA ALA A 16 -14.32 -6.20 5.67
C ALA A 16 -14.98 -7.02 4.55
N ALA A 17 -14.32 -7.13 3.40
CA ALA A 17 -14.78 -8.03 2.34
C ALA A 17 -14.40 -9.48 2.68
N PRO A 18 -15.32 -10.47 2.60
CA PRO A 18 -14.99 -11.86 2.85
C PRO A 18 -13.92 -12.39 1.90
N ALA A 19 -12.94 -13.14 2.42
CA ALA A 19 -11.83 -13.68 1.61
C ALA A 19 -12.28 -14.62 0.48
N ALA A 20 -13.42 -15.30 0.67
CA ALA A 20 -13.98 -16.21 -0.32
C ALA A 20 -14.85 -15.53 -1.39
N ALA A 21 -15.14 -14.24 -1.26
CA ALA A 21 -15.99 -13.51 -2.19
C ALA A 21 -15.18 -12.97 -3.40
N PRO A 22 -15.79 -12.84 -4.59
CA PRO A 22 -15.17 -12.16 -5.72
C PRO A 22 -15.04 -10.65 -5.41
N PHE A 23 -13.92 -10.26 -4.79
CA PHE A 23 -13.71 -8.94 -4.18
C PHE A 23 -14.13 -7.76 -5.07
N LEU A 24 -13.73 -7.75 -6.34
CA LEU A 24 -14.00 -6.63 -7.26
C LEU A 24 -15.47 -6.60 -7.70
N GLU A 25 -16.12 -7.75 -7.86
CA GLU A 25 -17.54 -7.82 -8.19
C GLU A 25 -18.40 -7.40 -6.99
N LEU A 26 -18.01 -7.80 -5.79
CA LEU A 26 -18.62 -7.37 -4.53
C LEU A 26 -18.49 -5.84 -4.35
N LEU A 27 -17.28 -5.29 -4.59
CA LEU A 27 -17.04 -3.85 -4.49
C LEU A 27 -17.86 -3.07 -5.53
N ALA A 28 -17.85 -3.49 -6.79
CA ALA A 28 -18.63 -2.85 -7.85
C ALA A 28 -20.13 -2.87 -7.53
N GLY A 29 -20.66 -4.01 -7.07
CA GLY A 29 -22.04 -4.12 -6.61
C GLY A 29 -22.36 -3.13 -5.50
N ALA A 30 -21.57 -3.13 -4.42
CA ALA A 30 -21.77 -2.22 -3.30
C ALA A 30 -21.66 -0.74 -3.67
N MET A 31 -20.78 -0.39 -4.62
CA MET A 31 -20.66 0.98 -5.13
C MET A 31 -21.87 1.38 -5.98
N VAL A 32 -22.32 0.50 -6.88
CA VAL A 32 -23.52 0.74 -7.68
C VAL A 32 -24.73 0.90 -6.78
N ASP A 33 -24.92 0.01 -5.80
CA ASP A 33 -26.06 0.07 -4.90
C ASP A 33 -26.04 1.34 -4.01
N ALA A 34 -24.87 1.88 -3.70
CA ALA A 34 -24.72 3.07 -2.87
C ALA A 34 -24.74 4.41 -3.64
N LEU A 35 -24.33 4.41 -4.91
CA LEU A 35 -24.07 5.64 -5.67
C LEU A 35 -24.84 5.76 -6.98
N ASN A 36 -25.30 4.65 -7.57
CA ASN A 36 -26.07 4.72 -8.80
C ASN A 36 -27.50 5.15 -8.50
N ARG A 37 -27.88 6.35 -8.95
CA ARG A 37 -29.15 6.98 -8.62
C ARG A 37 -29.84 7.45 -9.89
N GLU A 38 -31.16 7.25 -9.97
CA GLU A 38 -31.95 7.71 -11.12
C GLU A 38 -32.04 9.25 -11.19
N ASP A 39 -32.02 9.92 -10.04
CA ASP A 39 -32.09 11.39 -9.94
C ASP A 39 -30.72 12.07 -10.15
N ASP A 40 -29.63 11.32 -10.08
CA ASP A 40 -28.27 11.81 -10.32
C ASP A 40 -27.43 10.73 -11.05
N PRO A 41 -27.42 10.74 -12.39
CA PRO A 41 -26.69 9.75 -13.19
C PRO A 41 -25.16 9.90 -13.09
N PHE A 42 -24.64 10.97 -12.48
CA PHE A 42 -23.21 11.22 -12.31
C PHE A 42 -22.69 10.83 -10.92
N ALA A 43 -23.58 10.51 -9.97
CA ALA A 43 -23.21 10.19 -8.59
C ALA A 43 -22.20 9.03 -8.46
N LEU A 44 -22.25 8.03 -9.35
CA LEU A 44 -21.24 6.96 -9.41
C LEU A 44 -19.91 7.46 -9.99
N SER A 45 -19.95 8.25 -11.07
CA SER A 45 -18.74 8.77 -11.73
C SER A 45 -17.97 9.80 -10.89
N ASP A 46 -18.65 10.49 -9.96
CA ASP A 46 -18.02 11.44 -9.05
C ASP A 46 -17.05 10.76 -8.06
N ALA A 47 -17.17 9.46 -7.84
CA ALA A 47 -16.33 8.75 -6.88
C ALA A 47 -14.90 8.57 -7.37
N LEU A 48 -13.94 8.64 -6.44
CA LEU A 48 -12.56 8.24 -6.63
C LEU A 48 -12.30 6.90 -5.93
N VAL A 49 -11.81 5.91 -6.67
CA VAL A 49 -11.45 4.59 -6.16
C VAL A 49 -9.95 4.37 -6.26
N LEU A 50 -9.32 4.18 -5.11
CA LEU A 50 -7.90 3.89 -4.96
C LEU A 50 -7.71 2.38 -4.68
N LEU A 51 -6.99 1.70 -5.57
CA LEU A 51 -6.76 0.25 -5.53
C LEU A 51 -5.28 -0.09 -5.40
N PRO A 52 -4.91 -1.33 -5.03
CA PRO A 52 -3.51 -1.64 -4.70
C PRO A 52 -2.58 -1.60 -5.92
N ASN A 53 -3.09 -1.90 -7.11
CA ASN A 53 -2.30 -2.00 -8.33
C ASN A 53 -3.16 -1.86 -9.60
N ARG A 54 -2.49 -1.72 -10.75
CA ARG A 54 -3.12 -1.59 -12.07
C ARG A 54 -4.01 -2.77 -12.46
N ARG A 55 -3.69 -3.99 -12.00
CA ARG A 55 -4.48 -5.18 -12.29
C ARG A 55 -5.84 -5.11 -11.58
N ALA A 56 -5.85 -4.71 -10.31
CA ALA A 56 -7.10 -4.48 -9.57
C ALA A 56 -7.92 -3.36 -10.22
N ALA A 57 -7.28 -2.26 -10.65
CA ALA A 57 -7.96 -1.17 -11.35
C ALA A 57 -8.68 -1.64 -12.62
N ARG A 58 -8.00 -2.39 -13.49
CA ARG A 58 -8.62 -2.97 -14.70
C ARG A 58 -9.73 -3.95 -14.35
N GLY A 59 -9.52 -4.83 -13.36
CA GLY A 59 -10.54 -5.78 -12.93
C GLY A 59 -11.79 -5.12 -12.35
N LEU A 60 -11.65 -3.94 -11.70
CA LEU A 60 -12.82 -3.19 -11.23
C LEU A 60 -13.62 -2.59 -12.40
N VAL A 61 -12.94 -2.12 -13.45
CA VAL A 61 -13.61 -1.68 -14.69
C VAL A 61 -14.44 -2.82 -15.29
N ASP A 62 -13.86 -4.02 -15.40
CA ASP A 62 -14.56 -5.20 -15.90
C ASP A 62 -15.76 -5.58 -15.00
N ALA A 63 -15.61 -5.47 -13.68
CA ALA A 63 -16.69 -5.73 -12.73
C ALA A 63 -17.85 -4.73 -12.87
N PHE A 64 -17.57 -3.44 -13.08
CA PHE A 64 -18.60 -2.45 -13.37
C PHE A 64 -19.30 -2.72 -14.70
N ALA A 65 -18.55 -3.05 -15.76
CA ALA A 65 -19.12 -3.37 -17.07
C ALA A 65 -20.11 -4.54 -16.99
N LYS A 66 -19.75 -5.60 -16.26
CA LYS A 66 -20.65 -6.75 -16.00
C LYS A 66 -21.90 -6.35 -15.20
N ARG A 67 -21.76 -5.49 -14.18
CA ARG A 67 -22.85 -5.09 -13.28
C ARG A 67 -23.84 -4.14 -13.94
N LEU A 68 -23.38 -3.17 -14.72
CA LEU A 68 -24.20 -2.12 -15.32
C LEU A 68 -24.78 -2.53 -16.68
N GLY A 69 -24.18 -3.49 -17.38
CA GLY A 69 -24.77 -4.11 -18.58
C GLY A 69 -24.89 -3.19 -19.81
N GLY A 70 -24.13 -2.09 -19.88
CA GLY A 70 -24.19 -1.11 -20.96
C GLY A 70 -23.11 -0.03 -20.87
N ALA A 71 -23.25 1.05 -21.64
CA ALA A 71 -22.38 2.20 -21.53
C ALA A 71 -22.67 2.97 -20.23
N ALA A 72 -21.64 3.15 -19.40
CA ALA A 72 -21.75 3.87 -18.14
C ALA A 72 -20.55 4.77 -17.92
N LEU A 73 -20.76 5.88 -17.23
CA LEU A 73 -19.68 6.70 -16.70
C LEU A 73 -19.19 6.05 -15.41
N LEU A 74 -17.94 5.59 -15.44
CA LEU A 74 -17.30 4.93 -14.31
C LEU A 74 -16.68 5.95 -13.37
N PRO A 75 -16.50 5.60 -12.09
CA PRO A 75 -15.70 6.42 -11.18
C PRO A 75 -14.27 6.58 -11.71
N THR A 76 -13.56 7.60 -11.22
CA THR A 76 -12.12 7.69 -11.40
C THR A 76 -11.46 6.54 -10.63
N ILE A 77 -10.83 5.59 -11.34
CA ILE A 77 -10.15 4.45 -10.72
C ILE A 77 -8.64 4.62 -10.87
N ARG A 78 -7.90 4.56 -9.76
CA ARG A 78 -6.44 4.76 -9.73
C ARG A 78 -5.72 3.75 -8.82
N PRO A 79 -4.55 3.26 -9.23
CA PRO A 79 -3.68 2.46 -8.36
C PRO A 79 -2.92 3.35 -7.34
N LEU A 80 -2.76 2.88 -6.10
CA LEU A 80 -2.08 3.55 -4.98
C LEU A 80 -0.54 3.55 -5.06
N GLY A 81 0.03 2.63 -5.85
CA GLY A 81 1.47 2.38 -5.92
C GLY A 81 2.07 2.68 -7.29
N ASP A 82 1.35 3.41 -8.14
CA ASP A 82 1.83 3.80 -9.46
C ASP A 82 2.20 5.28 -9.41
N PRO A 83 3.48 5.65 -9.42
CA PRO A 83 3.85 7.05 -9.25
C PRO A 83 3.46 7.94 -10.44
N TYR A 84 3.11 7.36 -11.60
CA TYR A 84 2.50 8.13 -12.69
C TYR A 84 1.01 8.41 -12.44
N ALA A 85 0.33 7.55 -11.67
CA ALA A 85 -1.02 7.83 -11.17
C ALA A 85 -0.99 8.69 -9.90
N ASP A 86 0.10 8.62 -9.14
CA ASP A 86 0.35 9.46 -7.97
C ASP A 86 0.77 10.90 -8.35
N ASP A 87 0.78 11.29 -9.63
CA ASP A 87 0.93 12.70 -10.08
C ASP A 87 -0.25 13.14 -10.99
N ASP A 88 -1.36 12.40 -10.97
CA ASP A 88 -2.57 12.72 -11.75
C ASP A 88 -3.35 13.93 -11.17
N PRO A 89 -3.51 15.04 -11.92
CA PRO A 89 -4.26 16.21 -11.47
C PRO A 89 -5.70 15.90 -10.98
N ASP A 90 -6.33 14.83 -11.45
CA ASP A 90 -7.67 14.42 -10.99
C ASP A 90 -7.68 13.92 -9.54
N VAL A 91 -6.55 13.38 -9.07
CA VAL A 91 -6.35 12.92 -7.68
C VAL A 91 -5.74 14.02 -6.84
N TRP A 92 -4.72 14.69 -7.37
CA TRP A 92 -3.85 15.63 -6.67
C TRP A 92 -4.31 17.06 -6.70
N GLY A 93 -5.29 17.38 -7.55
CA GLY A 93 -5.66 18.76 -7.90
C GLY A 93 -4.68 19.38 -8.89
N ALA A 94 -5.03 20.56 -9.40
CA ALA A 94 -4.19 21.29 -10.38
C ALA A 94 -2.91 21.91 -9.79
N GLU A 95 -2.78 21.94 -8.47
CA GLU A 95 -1.59 22.46 -7.79
C GLU A 95 -0.48 21.42 -7.83
N THR A 96 0.64 21.78 -8.46
CA THR A 96 1.82 20.92 -8.57
C THR A 96 2.44 20.73 -7.20
N LEU A 97 2.65 19.48 -6.79
CA LEU A 97 3.44 19.20 -5.60
C LEU A 97 4.91 19.53 -5.90
N GLU A 98 5.56 20.27 -5.00
CA GLU A 98 7.00 20.55 -5.05
C GLU A 98 7.81 19.29 -4.68
N THR A 99 7.68 18.23 -5.47
CA THR A 99 8.43 16.99 -5.28
C THR A 99 9.52 16.88 -6.35
N PRO A 100 10.79 16.63 -5.99
CA PRO A 100 11.86 16.42 -6.95
C PRO A 100 11.52 15.31 -7.96
N PRO A 101 11.86 15.45 -9.25
CA PRO A 101 11.60 14.42 -10.24
C PRO A 101 12.34 13.13 -9.91
N GLN A 102 11.79 12.01 -10.40
CA GLN A 102 12.40 10.70 -10.18
C GLN A 102 13.72 10.55 -10.94
N ILE A 103 14.73 9.99 -10.29
CA ILE A 103 15.96 9.57 -10.96
C ILE A 103 15.65 8.55 -12.07
N PRO A 104 16.16 8.74 -13.30
CA PRO A 104 15.94 7.77 -14.38
C PRO A 104 16.42 6.37 -14.00
N ARG A 105 15.61 5.34 -14.28
CA ARG A 105 15.88 3.94 -13.86
C ARG A 105 17.28 3.44 -14.24
N MET A 106 17.71 3.72 -15.47
CA MET A 106 19.04 3.31 -15.93
C MET A 106 20.15 4.06 -15.18
N ARG A 107 19.97 5.37 -14.97
CA ARG A 107 20.91 6.19 -14.21
C ARG A 107 21.05 5.67 -12.77
N ARG A 108 19.92 5.44 -12.09
CA ARG A 108 19.88 4.83 -10.74
C ARG A 108 20.67 3.54 -10.69
N ARG A 109 20.39 2.62 -11.61
CA ARG A 109 21.04 1.30 -11.68
C ARG A 109 22.56 1.43 -11.86
N MET A 110 23.01 2.31 -12.77
CA MET A 110 24.44 2.51 -13.01
C MET A 110 25.15 3.19 -11.84
N GLU A 111 24.52 4.16 -11.18
CA GLU A 111 25.08 4.84 -10.01
C GLU A 111 25.23 3.87 -8.82
N LEU A 112 24.20 3.07 -8.53
CA LEU A 112 24.26 2.04 -7.49
C LEU A 112 25.32 0.97 -7.81
N ALA A 113 25.41 0.51 -9.06
CA ALA A 113 26.45 -0.42 -9.50
C ALA A 113 27.86 0.17 -9.36
N SER A 114 28.02 1.47 -9.60
CA SER A 114 29.28 2.19 -9.38
C SER A 114 29.67 2.21 -7.90
N LEU A 115 28.70 2.43 -6.99
CA LEU A 115 28.93 2.37 -5.54
C LEU A 115 29.35 0.96 -5.09
N ILE A 116 28.73 -0.08 -5.64
CA ILE A 116 29.10 -1.48 -5.38
C ILE A 116 30.52 -1.78 -5.88
N ARG A 117 30.88 -1.35 -7.09
CA ARG A 117 32.25 -1.51 -7.60
C ARG A 117 33.28 -0.81 -6.72
N LYS A 118 32.99 0.40 -6.24
CA LYS A 118 33.87 1.13 -5.30
C LYS A 118 34.03 0.39 -3.98
N ARG A 119 32.96 -0.22 -3.45
CA ARG A 119 33.03 -1.09 -2.27
C ARG A 119 33.94 -2.29 -2.52
N ASP A 120 33.74 -2.99 -3.62
CA ASP A 120 34.52 -4.19 -3.94
C ASP A 120 36.02 -3.85 -4.10
N GLN A 121 36.34 -2.73 -4.76
CA GLN A 121 37.71 -2.22 -4.84
C GLN A 121 38.31 -1.92 -3.46
N ALA A 122 37.56 -1.27 -2.57
CA ALA A 122 38.02 -0.95 -1.21
C ALA A 122 38.23 -2.21 -0.33
N GLN A 123 37.59 -3.33 -0.67
CA GLN A 123 37.69 -4.61 0.05
C GLN A 123 38.63 -5.61 -0.63
N ASN A 124 39.42 -5.19 -1.63
CA ASN A 124 40.26 -6.07 -2.45
C ASN A 124 39.49 -7.24 -3.10
N GLY A 125 38.22 -7.00 -3.44
CA GLY A 125 37.36 -7.95 -4.15
C GLY A 125 37.70 -8.05 -5.64
N VAL A 126 37.14 -9.07 -6.30
CA VAL A 126 37.28 -9.26 -7.75
C VAL A 126 36.29 -8.36 -8.48
N GLU A 127 36.78 -7.60 -9.46
CA GLU A 127 35.92 -6.81 -10.33
C GLU A 127 35.05 -7.72 -11.22
N ASP A 128 33.73 -7.64 -11.01
CA ASP A 128 32.73 -8.38 -11.77
C ASP A 128 31.56 -7.45 -12.11
N PRO A 129 31.52 -6.86 -13.31
CA PRO A 129 30.48 -5.92 -13.71
C PRO A 129 29.07 -6.53 -13.71
N ALA A 130 28.93 -7.81 -14.04
CA ALA A 130 27.63 -8.48 -14.05
C ALA A 130 27.10 -8.64 -12.62
N ARG A 131 27.96 -9.03 -11.68
CA ARG A 131 27.62 -9.08 -10.26
C ARG A 131 27.31 -7.71 -9.69
N ALA A 132 28.06 -6.68 -10.06
CA ALA A 132 27.80 -5.31 -9.59
C ALA A 132 26.40 -4.82 -10.01
N LEU A 133 25.97 -5.14 -11.23
CA LEU A 133 24.62 -4.84 -11.71
C LEU A 133 23.54 -5.61 -10.97
N ALA A 134 23.73 -6.91 -10.74
CA ALA A 134 22.78 -7.73 -9.99
C ALA A 134 22.63 -7.23 -8.54
N LEU A 135 23.75 -6.92 -7.87
CA LEU A 135 23.74 -6.34 -6.52
C LEU A 135 23.13 -4.94 -6.49
N ALA A 136 23.24 -4.17 -7.58
CA ALA A 136 22.61 -2.86 -7.68
C ALA A 136 21.09 -2.97 -7.71
N ASP A 137 20.56 -3.99 -8.39
CA ASP A 137 19.13 -4.28 -8.42
C ASP A 137 18.63 -4.68 -7.02
N GLU A 138 19.38 -5.53 -6.28
CA GLU A 138 19.05 -5.87 -4.88
C GLU A 138 19.14 -4.67 -3.92
N LEU A 139 20.17 -3.84 -4.08
CA LEU A 139 20.30 -2.62 -3.28
C LEU A 139 19.15 -1.64 -3.56
N ALA A 140 18.74 -1.50 -4.82
CA ALA A 140 17.57 -0.71 -5.19
C ALA A 140 16.29 -1.24 -4.53
N ASN A 141 16.08 -2.56 -4.54
CA ASN A 141 14.94 -3.19 -3.87
C ASN A 141 14.94 -2.96 -2.36
N LEU A 142 16.12 -3.01 -1.72
CA LEU A 142 16.27 -2.72 -0.29
C LEU A 142 15.93 -1.27 0.02
N LEU A 143 16.44 -0.32 -0.77
CA LEU A 143 16.15 1.11 -0.62
C LEU A 143 14.66 1.41 -0.85
N ASP A 144 14.05 0.78 -1.85
CA ASP A 144 12.62 0.93 -2.11
C ASP A 144 11.78 0.35 -0.97
N SER A 145 12.18 -0.80 -0.42
CA SER A 145 11.52 -1.40 0.75
C SER A 145 11.66 -0.52 1.99
N ALA A 146 12.84 0.07 2.21
CA ALA A 146 13.07 1.02 3.30
C ALA A 146 12.16 2.25 3.22
N ALA A 147 11.84 2.73 2.00
CA ALA A 147 10.92 3.84 1.80
C ALA A 147 9.44 3.48 2.07
N THR A 148 9.09 2.20 2.23
CA THR A 148 7.71 1.79 2.54
C THR A 148 7.36 1.86 4.03
N VAL A 149 8.37 1.91 4.91
CA VAL A 149 8.19 1.99 6.36
C VAL A 149 8.45 3.42 6.88
N GLU A 150 7.94 3.74 8.06
CA GLU A 150 8.09 5.08 8.64
C GLU A 150 9.55 5.40 8.99
N ARG A 151 10.27 4.42 9.55
CA ARG A 151 11.68 4.53 9.90
C ARG A 151 12.36 3.18 9.83
N VAL A 152 13.51 3.15 9.17
CA VAL A 152 14.44 2.01 9.23
C VAL A 152 15.48 2.26 10.31
N ALA A 153 15.65 1.30 11.21
CA ALA A 153 16.66 1.33 12.26
C ALA A 153 18.00 0.81 11.71
N TRP A 154 18.61 1.57 10.80
CA TRP A 154 19.89 1.22 10.14
C TRP A 154 21.01 0.93 11.14
N GLU A 155 20.95 1.53 12.34
CA GLU A 155 21.88 1.30 13.44
C GLU A 155 21.92 -0.16 13.94
N LYS A 156 20.85 -0.94 13.69
CA LYS A 156 20.75 -2.34 14.11
C LYS A 156 21.41 -3.32 13.13
N LEU A 157 21.89 -2.86 11.97
CA LEU A 157 22.57 -3.73 10.98
C LEU A 157 23.77 -4.47 11.55
N LYS A 158 24.52 -3.83 12.47
CA LYS A 158 25.71 -4.41 13.11
C LYS A 158 25.39 -5.61 14.00
N THR A 159 24.16 -5.70 14.50
CA THR A 159 23.75 -6.70 15.50
C THR A 159 22.80 -7.76 14.91
N LEU A 160 22.59 -7.76 13.59
CA LEU A 160 21.63 -8.65 12.91
C LEU A 160 22.16 -10.08 12.70
N VAL A 161 23.47 -10.28 12.73
CA VAL A 161 24.10 -11.61 12.57
C VAL A 161 24.88 -11.92 13.84
N GLU A 162 24.42 -12.94 14.57
CA GLU A 162 25.02 -13.39 15.84
C GLU A 162 26.06 -14.51 15.63
N ASP A 163 26.04 -15.18 14.48
CA ASP A 163 27.01 -16.22 14.12
C ASP A 163 28.36 -15.61 13.74
N ILE A 164 29.40 -15.99 14.49
CA ILE A 164 30.76 -15.43 14.42
C ILE A 164 31.42 -15.63 13.04
N ASP A 165 31.17 -16.74 12.36
CA ASP A 165 31.80 -17.03 11.07
C ASP A 165 31.13 -16.27 9.92
N LEU A 166 29.80 -16.08 10.00
CA LEU A 166 29.06 -15.21 9.09
C LEU A 166 29.33 -13.72 9.37
N ALA A 167 29.61 -13.36 10.62
CA ALA A 167 29.80 -11.97 11.06
C ALA A 167 30.94 -11.26 10.32
N ARG A 168 32.05 -11.92 9.99
CA ARG A 168 33.20 -11.29 9.31
C ARG A 168 32.88 -10.83 7.87
N HIS A 169 32.19 -11.67 7.10
CA HIS A 169 31.74 -11.29 5.75
C HIS A 169 30.54 -10.34 5.81
N TRP A 170 29.70 -10.46 6.84
CA TRP A 170 28.57 -9.57 7.09
C TRP A 170 28.99 -8.16 7.49
N GLU A 171 30.04 -7.99 8.29
CA GLU A 171 30.50 -6.68 8.79
C GLU A 171 30.83 -5.71 7.64
N GLY A 172 31.48 -6.21 6.59
CA GLY A 172 31.76 -5.43 5.37
C GLY A 172 30.49 -4.99 4.63
N GLY A 173 29.47 -5.85 4.58
CA GLY A 173 28.16 -5.56 4.00
C GLY A 173 27.36 -4.56 4.84
N ALA A 174 27.29 -4.75 6.15
CA ALA A 174 26.60 -3.87 7.10
C ALA A 174 27.19 -2.46 7.07
N ARG A 175 28.52 -2.33 7.10
CA ARG A 175 29.20 -1.03 6.98
C ARG A 175 28.90 -0.34 5.65
N PHE A 176 28.82 -1.09 4.55
CA PHE A 176 28.44 -0.53 3.26
C PHE A 176 26.98 -0.03 3.27
N LEU A 177 26.05 -0.81 3.81
CA LEU A 177 24.65 -0.40 3.92
C LEU A 177 24.46 0.84 4.80
N GLU A 178 25.22 0.97 5.88
CA GLU A 178 25.25 2.20 6.70
C GLU A 178 25.68 3.42 5.91
N ILE A 179 26.75 3.28 5.11
CA ILE A 179 27.21 4.37 4.23
C ILE A 179 26.10 4.72 3.23
N ILE A 180 25.51 3.73 2.56
CA ILE A 180 24.46 3.96 1.56
C ILE A 180 23.23 4.62 2.18
N ALA A 181 22.80 4.18 3.37
CA ALA A 181 21.64 4.73 4.07
C ALA A 181 21.78 6.23 4.38
N ALA A 182 23.00 6.73 4.56
CA ALA A 182 23.28 8.15 4.74
C ALA A 182 23.57 8.87 3.41
N TYR A 183 24.45 8.30 2.60
CA TYR A 183 24.97 8.92 1.38
C TYR A 183 23.91 9.03 0.27
N TRP A 184 23.17 7.96 0.00
CA TRP A 184 22.30 7.90 -1.17
C TRP A 184 21.15 8.93 -1.13
N PRO A 185 20.41 9.09 -0.01
CA PRO A 185 19.40 10.14 0.09
C PRO A 185 19.99 11.54 -0.05
N GLN A 186 21.19 11.79 0.48
CA GLN A 186 21.87 13.08 0.36
C GLN A 186 22.28 13.35 -1.09
N HIS A 187 22.87 12.37 -1.78
CA HIS A 187 23.25 12.45 -3.19
C HIS A 187 22.06 12.80 -4.08
N LEU A 188 20.92 12.12 -3.90
CA LEU A 188 19.70 12.44 -4.64
C LEU A 188 19.20 13.87 -4.34
N LYS A 189 19.27 14.31 -3.08
CA LYS A 189 18.88 15.68 -2.69
C LYS A 189 19.77 16.74 -3.34
N GLU A 190 21.08 16.52 -3.41
CA GLU A 190 22.04 17.44 -4.04
C GLU A 190 21.80 17.56 -5.56
N GLU A 191 21.41 16.45 -6.19
CA GLU A 191 21.04 16.40 -7.62
C GLU A 191 19.62 16.92 -7.90
N GLY A 192 18.84 17.24 -6.86
CA GLY A 192 17.43 17.62 -7.02
C GLY A 192 16.57 16.48 -7.58
N LEU A 193 16.85 15.24 -7.18
CA LEU A 193 16.17 14.03 -7.63
C LEU A 193 15.54 13.27 -6.45
N SER A 194 14.62 12.36 -6.76
CA SER A 194 14.04 11.41 -5.80
C SER A 194 14.13 9.97 -6.31
N ASP A 195 14.22 9.02 -5.39
CA ASP A 195 13.98 7.62 -5.68
C ASP A 195 12.50 7.35 -5.95
N PHE A 196 12.20 6.26 -6.67
CA PHE A 196 10.86 5.90 -7.09
C PHE A 196 9.90 5.69 -5.92
N ALA A 197 10.28 4.85 -4.94
CA ALA A 197 9.43 4.56 -3.79
C ALA A 197 9.27 5.78 -2.86
N ALA A 198 10.35 6.55 -2.68
CA ALA A 198 10.35 7.78 -1.90
C ALA A 198 9.45 8.86 -2.53
N TYR A 199 9.49 9.01 -3.85
CA TYR A 199 8.64 9.94 -4.59
C TYR A 199 7.15 9.64 -4.33
N GLY A 200 6.72 8.39 -4.54
CA GLY A 200 5.34 8.00 -4.25
C GLY A 200 4.96 8.14 -2.77
N ALA A 201 5.90 7.93 -1.85
CA ALA A 201 5.67 8.14 -0.42
C ALA A 201 5.41 9.62 -0.09
N GLU A 202 6.21 10.54 -0.63
CA GLU A 202 6.03 11.98 -0.43
C GLU A 202 4.73 12.49 -1.03
N LEU A 203 4.38 12.02 -2.23
CA LEU A 203 3.07 12.26 -2.81
C LEU A 203 1.98 11.82 -1.82
N ARG A 204 1.91 10.54 -1.43
CA ARG A 204 0.85 10.06 -0.52
C ARG A 204 0.77 10.84 0.81
N LYS A 205 1.92 11.28 1.36
CA LYS A 205 1.94 12.18 2.53
C LYS A 205 1.30 13.53 2.23
N ALA A 206 1.61 14.14 1.10
CA ALA A 206 1.00 15.41 0.68
C ALA A 206 -0.52 15.27 0.47
N LEU A 207 -1.00 14.18 -0.14
CA LEU A 207 -2.45 13.93 -0.29
C LEU A 207 -3.13 13.82 1.06
N THR A 208 -2.50 13.06 1.95
CA THR A 208 -2.97 12.85 3.32
C THR A 208 -3.09 14.20 4.05
N ALA A 209 -2.07 15.06 3.95
CA ALA A 209 -2.09 16.39 4.55
C ALA A 209 -3.19 17.28 3.93
N ARG A 210 -3.29 17.30 2.60
CA ARG A 210 -4.30 18.07 1.88
C ARG A 210 -5.73 17.66 2.23
N TRP A 211 -6.04 16.36 2.22
CA TRP A 211 -7.38 15.86 2.54
C TRP A 211 -7.73 15.99 4.01
N ARG A 212 -6.74 16.05 4.93
CA ARG A 212 -6.98 16.45 6.32
C ARG A 212 -7.39 17.92 6.43
N ALA A 213 -6.69 18.80 5.72
CA ALA A 213 -6.95 20.24 5.78
C ALA A 213 -8.23 20.65 5.04
N SER A 214 -8.49 20.05 3.88
CA SER A 214 -9.65 20.30 3.02
C SER A 214 -10.25 18.99 2.52
N PRO A 215 -11.13 18.35 3.32
CA PRO A 215 -11.81 17.12 2.94
C PRO A 215 -12.52 17.23 1.57
N PRO A 216 -12.30 16.29 0.63
CA PRO A 216 -13.03 16.28 -0.63
C PRO A 216 -14.53 16.01 -0.41
N ALA A 217 -15.38 16.69 -1.20
CA ALA A 217 -16.83 16.52 -1.15
C ALA A 217 -17.34 15.25 -1.89
N ARG A 218 -16.51 14.71 -2.80
CA ARG A 218 -16.81 13.51 -3.58
C ARG A 218 -16.59 12.21 -2.77
N PRO A 219 -17.24 11.09 -3.13
CA PRO A 219 -16.96 9.80 -2.50
C PRO A 219 -15.51 9.36 -2.74
N ILE A 220 -14.85 8.90 -1.68
CA ILE A 220 -13.48 8.35 -1.76
C ILE A 220 -13.49 6.92 -1.23
N VAL A 221 -12.98 5.98 -2.02
CA VAL A 221 -12.90 4.56 -1.65
C VAL A 221 -11.46 4.11 -1.75
N ILE A 222 -10.87 3.62 -0.66
CA ILE A 222 -9.66 2.78 -0.75
C ILE A 222 -10.10 1.34 -0.59
N ALA A 223 -9.73 0.46 -1.52
CA ALA A 223 -10.16 -0.93 -1.47
C ALA A 223 -9.01 -1.90 -1.76
N GLY A 224 -9.01 -3.03 -1.07
CA GLY A 224 -8.09 -4.16 -1.33
C GLY A 224 -6.66 -3.93 -0.83
N SER A 225 -6.36 -2.79 -0.20
CA SER A 225 -5.09 -2.54 0.46
C SER A 225 -5.10 -3.16 1.85
N THR A 226 -3.99 -3.81 2.23
CA THR A 226 -3.74 -4.29 3.59
C THR A 226 -2.98 -3.29 4.45
N GLY A 227 -2.63 -2.11 3.92
CA GLY A 227 -1.93 -1.04 4.64
C GLY A 227 -0.48 -1.36 5.04
N SER A 228 0.20 -2.26 4.33
CA SER A 228 1.60 -2.62 4.58
C SER A 228 2.58 -1.46 4.37
N ILE A 229 2.26 -0.52 3.46
CA ILE A 229 3.02 0.72 3.24
C ILE A 229 2.53 1.78 4.23
N ALA A 230 3.43 2.38 5.01
CA ALA A 230 3.11 3.35 6.05
C ALA A 230 2.31 4.56 5.51
N THR A 231 2.76 5.14 4.39
CA THR A 231 2.08 6.29 3.77
C THR A 231 0.68 5.95 3.23
N THR A 232 0.49 4.72 2.75
CA THR A 232 -0.84 4.21 2.37
C THR A 232 -1.72 4.02 3.59
N ARG A 233 -1.17 3.54 4.71
CA ARG A 233 -1.90 3.37 5.97
C ARG A 233 -2.38 4.71 6.54
N ASP A 234 -1.55 5.75 6.46
CA ASP A 234 -1.94 7.10 6.83
C ASP A 234 -3.04 7.67 5.95
N LEU A 235 -2.96 7.43 4.64
CA LEU A 235 -4.02 7.80 3.70
C LEU A 235 -5.32 7.04 4.00
N MET A 236 -5.24 5.74 4.31
CA MET A 236 -6.40 4.94 4.76
C MET A 236 -7.03 5.54 6.02
N ARG A 237 -6.24 6.02 6.99
CA ARG A 237 -6.74 6.70 8.19
C ARG A 237 -7.55 7.94 7.84
N VAL A 238 -7.03 8.77 6.93
CA VAL A 238 -7.72 9.98 6.48
C VAL A 238 -9.00 9.62 5.75
N VAL A 239 -8.92 8.72 4.76
CA VAL A 239 -10.10 8.32 3.97
C VAL A 239 -11.19 7.73 4.84
N ALA A 240 -10.87 6.88 5.81
CA ALA A 240 -11.87 6.35 6.74
C ALA A 240 -12.56 7.47 7.55
N GLY A 241 -11.88 8.58 7.79
CA GLY A 241 -12.40 9.77 8.48
C GLY A 241 -13.17 10.78 7.62
N LEU A 242 -13.13 10.67 6.29
CA LEU A 242 -13.75 11.67 5.41
C LEU A 242 -15.28 11.59 5.42
N PRO A 243 -16.00 12.71 5.20
CA PRO A 243 -17.46 12.73 5.17
C PRO A 243 -18.09 11.70 4.22
N ARG A 244 -17.47 11.44 3.06
CA ARG A 244 -17.90 10.39 2.10
C ARG A 244 -16.76 9.40 1.80
N GLY A 245 -15.92 9.11 2.79
CA GLY A 245 -14.83 8.14 2.63
C GLY A 245 -15.13 6.75 3.19
N VAL A 246 -14.53 5.72 2.61
CA VAL A 246 -14.57 4.35 3.14
C VAL A 246 -13.30 3.59 2.77
N VAL A 247 -12.83 2.74 3.67
CA VAL A 247 -11.76 1.78 3.43
C VAL A 247 -12.31 0.36 3.45
N VAL A 248 -12.14 -0.39 2.36
CA VAL A 248 -12.56 -1.79 2.23
C VAL A 248 -11.35 -2.72 2.32
N LEU A 249 -11.23 -3.39 3.47
CA LEU A 249 -10.15 -4.33 3.78
C LEU A 249 -10.41 -5.70 3.15
N PRO A 250 -9.44 -6.32 2.47
CA PRO A 250 -9.59 -7.64 1.88
C PRO A 250 -9.39 -8.75 2.94
N GLY A 251 -10.40 -9.59 3.14
CA GLY A 251 -10.25 -10.85 3.88
C GLY A 251 -9.90 -10.71 5.36
N LEU A 252 -10.17 -9.56 5.98
CA LEU A 252 -9.99 -9.38 7.43
C LEU A 252 -10.85 -10.39 8.20
N ASP A 253 -10.22 -11.14 9.10
CA ASP A 253 -10.95 -12.04 9.98
C ASP A 253 -11.44 -11.32 11.24
N VAL A 254 -12.64 -10.76 11.15
CA VAL A 254 -13.32 -10.06 12.27
C VAL A 254 -13.82 -11.00 13.38
N GLU A 255 -13.79 -12.31 13.16
CA GLU A 255 -14.29 -13.34 14.07
C GLU A 255 -13.18 -14.21 14.68
N LEU A 256 -11.90 -13.97 14.34
CA LEU A 256 -10.78 -14.64 15.02
C LEU A 256 -10.84 -14.31 16.51
N ASP A 257 -10.58 -15.26 17.40
CA ASP A 257 -10.57 -15.03 18.85
C ASP A 257 -9.36 -14.17 19.28
N ASP A 258 -9.43 -13.60 20.48
CA ASP A 258 -8.40 -12.68 20.97
C ASP A 258 -7.05 -13.37 21.20
N ALA A 259 -7.02 -14.64 21.65
CA ALA A 259 -5.77 -15.35 21.91
C ALA A 259 -5.02 -15.64 20.60
N SER A 260 -5.71 -16.17 19.59
CA SER A 260 -5.13 -16.40 18.26
C SER A 260 -4.75 -15.08 17.57
N TRP A 261 -5.57 -14.03 17.71
CA TRP A 261 -5.26 -12.71 17.19
C TRP A 261 -3.97 -12.14 17.79
N ASP A 262 -3.73 -12.39 19.08
CA ASP A 262 -2.54 -11.91 19.75
C ASP A 262 -1.26 -12.63 19.31
N MET A 263 -1.38 -13.90 18.90
CA MET A 263 -0.30 -14.75 18.39
C MET A 263 0.10 -14.47 16.94
N ILE A 264 -0.64 -13.64 16.19
CA ILE A 264 -0.32 -13.30 14.78
C ILE A 264 1.11 -12.75 14.64
N GLY A 265 2.01 -13.57 14.13
CA GLY A 265 3.39 -13.19 13.77
C GLY A 265 3.50 -12.53 12.39
N ASP A 266 4.72 -12.18 11.98
CA ASP A 266 5.04 -11.50 10.72
C ASP A 266 4.73 -12.33 9.46
N GLN A 267 4.85 -13.66 9.54
CA GLN A 267 4.54 -14.59 8.45
C GLN A 267 3.04 -14.87 8.27
N HIS A 268 2.20 -14.45 9.23
CA HIS A 268 0.78 -14.78 9.19
C HIS A 268 0.02 -13.89 8.19
N PRO A 269 -0.93 -14.43 7.38
CA PRO A 269 -1.63 -13.64 6.37
C PRO A 269 -2.42 -12.43 6.90
N GLN A 270 -2.86 -12.46 8.15
CA GLN A 270 -3.55 -11.33 8.82
C GLN A 270 -2.57 -10.29 9.42
N HIS A 271 -1.25 -10.49 9.37
CA HIS A 271 -0.27 -9.62 10.01
C HIS A 271 -0.39 -8.15 9.59
N ALA A 272 -0.33 -7.89 8.27
CA ALA A 272 -0.42 -6.53 7.74
C ALA A 272 -1.75 -5.85 8.09
N LEU A 273 -2.85 -6.61 8.13
CA LEU A 273 -4.16 -6.11 8.54
C LEU A 273 -4.18 -5.79 10.05
N ARG A 274 -3.61 -6.65 10.90
CA ARG A 274 -3.47 -6.39 12.35
C ARG A 274 -2.68 -5.11 12.61
N GLU A 275 -1.53 -4.94 11.95
CA GLU A 275 -0.71 -3.73 12.07
C GLU A 275 -1.42 -2.49 11.55
N THR A 276 -2.22 -2.63 10.49
CA THR A 276 -3.07 -1.55 10.00
C THR A 276 -4.14 -1.16 11.00
N LEU A 277 -4.89 -2.12 11.56
CA LEU A 277 -5.92 -1.84 12.56
C LEU A 277 -5.36 -1.21 13.82
N ARG A 278 -4.19 -1.66 14.29
CA ARG A 278 -3.46 -1.05 15.41
C ARG A 278 -3.13 0.42 15.14
N ALA A 279 -2.61 0.73 13.95
CA ALA A 279 -2.29 2.12 13.63
C ALA A 279 -3.56 2.97 13.43
N LEU A 280 -4.66 2.39 12.96
CA LEU A 280 -5.94 3.09 12.81
C LEU A 280 -6.70 3.24 14.14
N ASP A 281 -6.25 2.57 15.21
CA ASP A 281 -6.93 2.48 16.50
C ASP A 281 -8.38 1.97 16.38
N VAL A 282 -8.57 0.89 15.61
CA VAL A 282 -9.89 0.29 15.38
C VAL A 282 -9.89 -1.19 15.75
N ASP A 283 -10.84 -1.60 16.61
CA ASP A 283 -11.07 -3.00 16.93
C ASP A 283 -11.67 -3.74 15.72
N ARG A 284 -11.09 -4.90 15.37
CA ARG A 284 -11.55 -5.73 14.25
C ARG A 284 -13.04 -6.09 14.32
N ARG A 285 -13.59 -6.24 15.52
CA ARG A 285 -15.00 -6.61 15.78
C ARG A 285 -15.95 -5.46 15.50
N ALA A 286 -15.47 -4.21 15.51
CA ALA A 286 -16.27 -3.04 15.16
C ALA A 286 -16.41 -2.87 13.63
N ILE A 287 -15.66 -3.63 12.83
CA ILE A 287 -15.65 -3.50 11.38
C ILE A 287 -16.77 -4.35 10.77
N ALA A 288 -17.74 -3.67 10.16
CA ALA A 288 -18.84 -4.34 9.47
C ALA A 288 -18.35 -5.07 8.21
N ARG A 289 -18.99 -6.20 7.91
CA ARG A 289 -18.74 -6.94 6.66
C ARG A 289 -19.31 -6.19 5.47
N LEU A 290 -18.61 -6.28 4.34
CA LEU A 290 -19.16 -5.85 3.06
C LEU A 290 -19.90 -7.02 2.40
N GLY A 291 -21.22 -6.94 2.38
CA GLY A 291 -22.09 -7.95 1.80
C GLY A 291 -22.13 -9.28 2.57
N THR A 292 -22.98 -10.17 2.10
CA THR A 292 -23.28 -11.43 2.79
C THR A 292 -22.36 -12.56 2.32
N GLU A 293 -21.72 -13.23 3.28
CA GLU A 293 -20.90 -14.42 3.01
C GLU A 293 -21.79 -15.65 2.80
N THR A 294 -21.51 -16.44 1.75
CA THR A 294 -22.24 -17.70 1.51
C THR A 294 -21.90 -18.74 2.58
N PRO A 295 -22.78 -19.73 2.86
CA PRO A 295 -22.46 -20.80 3.81
C PRO A 295 -21.15 -21.55 3.48
N LEU A 296 -20.90 -21.81 2.19
CA LEU A 296 -19.66 -22.43 1.75
C LEU A 296 -18.44 -21.50 1.92
N GLY A 297 -18.60 -20.21 1.64
CA GLY A 297 -17.56 -19.20 1.89
C GLY A 297 -17.17 -19.13 3.37
N ARG A 298 -18.17 -19.13 4.25
CA ARG A 298 -17.96 -19.17 5.71
C ARG A 298 -17.22 -20.44 6.13
N ALA A 299 -17.66 -21.60 5.66
CA ALA A 299 -17.00 -22.87 5.98
C ALA A 299 -15.52 -22.89 5.56
N ARG A 300 -15.20 -22.35 4.37
CA ARG A 300 -13.81 -22.20 3.90
C ARG A 300 -13.01 -21.25 4.79
N ARG A 301 -13.58 -20.11 5.17
CA ARG A 301 -12.91 -19.14 6.05
C ARG A 301 -12.61 -19.74 7.42
N VAL A 302 -13.57 -20.44 8.02
CA VAL A 302 -13.36 -21.14 9.30
C VAL A 302 -12.27 -22.20 9.17
N LEU A 303 -12.30 -23.02 8.12
CA LEU A 303 -11.22 -24.00 7.89
C LEU A 303 -9.85 -23.34 7.75
N MET A 304 -9.74 -22.25 6.98
CA MET A 304 -8.48 -21.51 6.82
C MET A 304 -8.02 -20.89 8.13
N ARG A 305 -8.94 -20.39 8.96
CA ARG A 305 -8.63 -19.89 10.30
C ARG A 305 -7.97 -20.98 11.15
N GLU A 306 -8.62 -22.13 11.28
CA GLU A 306 -8.11 -23.22 12.14
C GLU A 306 -6.76 -23.77 11.64
N ALA A 307 -6.50 -23.69 10.32
CA ALA A 307 -5.25 -24.13 9.73
C ALA A 307 -4.09 -23.11 9.89
N LEU A 308 -4.40 -21.85 10.19
CA LEU A 308 -3.43 -20.74 10.26
C LEU A 308 -3.27 -20.17 11.69
N ALA A 309 -4.10 -20.62 12.65
CA ALA A 309 -4.07 -20.21 14.05
C ALA A 309 -2.82 -20.70 14.80
#